data_AF-I1NZL5-F1
#
_entry.id   AF-I1NZL5-F1
#
_cell.length_a   1.000
_cell.length_b   1.000
_cell.length_c   1.000
_cell.angle_alpha   90.00
_cell.angle_beta   90.00
_cell.angle_gamma   90.00
#
_symmetry.space_group_name_H-M   'P 1'
#
loop_
_entity.id
_entity.type
_entity.pdbx_description
1 polymer ?
#
loop_
_entity_poly.entity_id
_entity_poly.type
_entity_poly.pdbx_seq_one_letter_code
_entity_poly.pdbx_strand_id
1 'polypeptide(L)'
;MLERLANHSFFCFLDGYSWYHHISIHPEDQSKATFTCPYGTYAYRRMSFALCNAPASLQRCMMSIFLDMIEDIMEVFMDDFSVYGNTFGHCLQNLNKVLQRYQEKDLVLNWETCHFMVCEGMVLGHRVSK
;
A
#
# COMPACT_ATOMS: atom_id res chain seq x y z
N MET A 1 -5.13 -2.87 13.87
CA MET A 1 -5.62 -3.06 12.50
C MET A 1 -6.88 -3.91 12.43
N LEU A 2 -6.84 -5.25 12.59
CA LEU A 2 -8.02 -6.10 12.36
C LEU A 2 -9.24 -5.78 13.27
N GLU A 3 -9.02 -5.50 14.55
CA GLU A 3 -10.10 -5.11 15.48
C GLU A 3 -10.78 -3.80 15.09
N ARG A 4 -10.03 -2.87 14.47
CA ARG A 4 -10.59 -1.60 13.99
C ARG A 4 -11.43 -1.80 12.75
N LEU A 5 -10.98 -2.65 11.84
CA LEU A 5 -11.72 -3.02 10.63
C LEU A 5 -13.05 -3.70 10.97
N ALA A 6 -13.10 -4.55 11.99
CA ALA A 6 -14.31 -5.30 12.37
C ALA A 6 -15.53 -4.42 12.74
N ASN A 7 -15.33 -3.15 13.11
CA ASN A 7 -16.43 -2.26 13.48
C ASN A 7 -17.14 -1.58 12.29
N HIS A 8 -16.66 -1.82 11.06
CA HIS A 8 -17.17 -1.17 9.85
C HIS A 8 -18.00 -2.13 9.00
N SER A 9 -18.89 -1.55 8.18
CA SER A 9 -19.85 -2.34 7.38
C SER A 9 -19.48 -2.40 5.89
N PHE A 10 -18.66 -1.47 5.41
CA PHE A 10 -18.20 -1.40 4.03
C PHE A 10 -16.68 -1.20 3.98
N PHE A 11 -16.05 -1.88 3.04
CA PHE A 11 -14.62 -1.92 2.85
C PHE A 11 -14.25 -1.69 1.38
N CYS A 12 -13.11 -1.06 1.16
CA CYS A 12 -12.39 -1.09 -0.12
C CYS A 12 -10.96 -1.56 0.17
N PHE A 13 -10.57 -2.66 -0.48
CA PHE A 13 -9.21 -3.18 -0.42
C PHE A 13 -8.48 -2.69 -1.66
N LEU A 14 -7.46 -1.88 -1.44
CA LEU A 14 -6.62 -1.36 -2.51
C LEU A 14 -5.27 -2.04 -2.40
N ASP A 15 -4.77 -2.48 -3.54
CA ASP A 15 -3.42 -3.02 -3.70
C ASP A 15 -2.70 -2.11 -4.69
N GLY A 16 -1.43 -1.82 -4.41
CA GLY A 16 -0.69 -0.90 -5.25
C GLY A 16 0.37 -1.57 -6.09
N TYR A 17 0.56 -0.97 -7.25
CA TYR A 17 1.27 -1.59 -8.34
C TYR A 17 2.77 -1.49 -8.10
N SER A 18 3.45 -2.64 -7.94
CA SER A 18 4.92 -2.69 -7.88
C SER A 18 5.55 -1.71 -6.88
N TRP A 19 4.97 -1.56 -5.69
CA TRP A 19 5.35 -0.55 -4.69
C TRP A 19 6.83 -0.41 -4.42
N TYR A 20 7.55 -1.54 -4.33
CA TYR A 20 9.00 -1.54 -4.12
C TYR A 20 9.72 -0.69 -5.17
N HIS A 21 9.32 -0.80 -6.44
CA HIS A 21 9.94 -0.07 -7.53
C HIS A 21 9.59 1.43 -7.55
N HIS A 22 8.64 1.90 -6.74
CA HIS A 22 8.36 3.33 -6.60
C HIS A 22 9.36 4.04 -5.69
N ILE A 23 9.98 3.35 -4.74
CA ILE A 23 10.91 3.98 -3.78
C ILE A 23 12.32 4.03 -4.37
N SER A 24 12.93 5.22 -4.41
CA SER A 24 14.32 5.38 -4.86
C SER A 24 15.32 4.92 -3.82
N ILE A 25 16.37 4.22 -4.27
CA ILE A 25 17.54 3.91 -3.44
C ILE A 25 18.47 5.13 -3.47
N HIS A 26 18.99 5.52 -2.31
CA HIS A 26 19.97 6.59 -2.21
C HIS A 26 21.17 6.30 -3.12
N PRO A 27 21.69 7.28 -3.90
CA PRO A 27 22.73 7.03 -4.91
C PRO A 27 23.95 6.26 -4.39
N GLU A 28 24.38 6.52 -3.16
CA GLU A 28 25.52 5.85 -2.53
C GLU A 28 25.24 4.36 -2.21
N ASP A 29 23.99 4.01 -1.96
CA ASP A 29 23.56 2.65 -1.61
C ASP A 29 23.20 1.79 -2.83
N GLN A 30 23.07 2.38 -4.03
CA GLN A 30 22.71 1.64 -5.25
C GLN A 30 23.72 0.54 -5.59
N SER A 31 25.00 0.74 -5.28
CA SER A 31 26.06 -0.26 -5.46
C SER A 31 25.82 -1.55 -4.66
N LYS A 32 25.13 -1.46 -3.51
CA LYS A 32 24.79 -2.60 -2.65
C LYS A 32 23.63 -3.42 -3.20
N ALA A 33 22.83 -2.84 -4.10
CA ALA A 33 21.75 -3.49 -4.82
C ALA A 33 22.19 -3.93 -6.23
N THR A 34 23.46 -4.33 -6.37
CA THR A 34 23.99 -4.86 -7.63
C THR A 34 23.65 -6.33 -7.81
N PHE A 35 23.41 -6.73 -9.06
CA PHE A 35 23.25 -8.11 -9.45
C PHE A 35 24.04 -8.39 -10.73
N THR A 36 24.48 -9.63 -10.88
CA THR A 36 25.24 -10.08 -12.05
C THR A 36 24.37 -11.00 -12.88
N CYS A 37 24.29 -10.72 -14.18
CA CYS A 37 23.71 -11.60 -15.17
C CYS A 37 24.74 -11.91 -16.28
N PRO A 38 24.48 -12.85 -17.21
CA PRO A 38 25.43 -13.19 -18.27
C PRO A 38 25.87 -12.00 -19.15
N TYR A 39 25.09 -10.92 -19.15
CA TYR A 39 25.34 -9.71 -19.94
C TYR A 39 26.10 -8.61 -19.18
N GLY A 40 26.35 -8.77 -17.88
CA GLY A 40 27.09 -7.81 -17.07
C GLY A 40 26.57 -7.63 -15.64
N THR A 41 27.15 -6.65 -14.93
CA THR A 41 26.72 -6.25 -13.59
C THR A 41 25.87 -4.98 -13.67
N TYR A 42 24.69 -5.02 -13.09
CA TYR A 42 23.73 -3.92 -13.07
C TYR A 42 23.38 -3.57 -11.62
N ALA A 43 22.96 -2.33 -11.38
CA ALA A 43 22.52 -1.84 -10.08
C ALA A 43 21.07 -1.38 -10.13
N TYR A 44 20.28 -1.77 -9.14
CA TYR A 44 18.93 -1.25 -8.99
C TYR A 44 18.96 0.23 -8.58
N ARG A 45 18.20 1.07 -9.29
CA ARG A 45 17.97 2.48 -8.92
C ARG A 45 16.80 2.66 -7.96
N ARG A 46 15.88 1.70 -7.96
CA ARG A 46 14.67 1.65 -7.15
C ARG A 46 14.70 0.41 -6.28
N MET A 47 13.98 0.41 -5.17
CA MET A 47 14.02 -0.67 -4.20
C MET A 47 13.56 -1.98 -4.84
N SER A 48 14.38 -3.02 -4.75
CA SER A 48 14.04 -4.37 -5.20
C SER A 48 13.48 -5.18 -4.02
N PHE A 49 12.61 -6.15 -4.31
CA PHE A 49 12.03 -7.06 -3.31
C PHE A 49 13.09 -7.85 -2.49
N ALA A 50 14.26 -8.10 -3.06
CA ALA A 50 15.33 -8.88 -2.43
C ALA A 50 16.06 -8.16 -1.27
N LEU A 51 15.77 -6.89 -1.00
CA LEU A 51 16.45 -6.14 0.06
C LEU A 51 15.81 -6.45 1.42
N CYS A 52 16.62 -6.87 2.40
CA CYS A 52 16.13 -7.24 3.75
C CYS A 52 15.31 -6.14 4.44
N ASN A 53 15.61 -4.87 4.17
CA ASN A 53 14.93 -3.73 4.77
C ASN A 53 13.85 -3.11 3.87
N ALA A 54 13.52 -3.74 2.74
CA ALA A 54 12.53 -3.21 1.81
C ALA A 54 11.13 -3.09 2.44
N PRO A 55 10.57 -4.12 3.09
CA PRO A 55 9.26 -4.02 3.72
C PRO A 55 9.20 -2.95 4.82
N ALA A 56 10.24 -2.84 5.63
CA ALA A 56 10.31 -1.84 6.69
C ALA A 56 10.40 -0.41 6.14
N SER A 57 11.15 -0.21 5.06
CA SER A 57 11.26 1.08 4.38
C SER A 57 9.95 1.46 3.67
N LEU A 58 9.28 0.48 3.05
CA LEU A 58 7.98 0.65 2.44
C LEU A 58 6.93 1.08 3.48
N GLN A 59 6.84 0.36 4.59
CA GLN A 59 5.93 0.70 5.69
C GLN A 59 6.15 2.13 6.19
N ARG A 60 7.41 2.54 6.43
CA ARG A 60 7.71 3.92 6.86
C ARG A 60 7.29 4.97 5.84
N CYS A 61 7.50 4.70 4.55
CA CYS A 61 7.10 5.59 3.48
C CYS A 61 5.57 5.76 3.45
N MET A 62 4.83 4.65 3.51
CA MET A 62 3.37 4.68 3.53
C MET A 62 2.80 5.37 4.76
N MET A 63 3.36 5.06 5.94
CA MET A 63 3.00 5.75 7.17
C MET A 63 3.25 7.25 7.06
N SER A 64 4.33 7.69 6.40
CA SER A 64 4.61 9.12 6.21
C SER A 64 3.66 9.80 5.22
N ILE A 65 3.15 9.09 4.20
CA ILE A 65 2.27 9.66 3.18
C ILE A 65 0.83 9.76 3.67
N PHE A 66 0.38 8.77 4.44
CA PHE A 66 -1.01 8.62 4.87
C PHE A 66 -1.19 8.85 6.38
N LEU A 67 -0.20 9.39 7.09
CA LEU A 67 -0.23 9.54 8.56
C LEU A 67 -1.50 10.22 9.07
N ASP A 68 -2.00 11.20 8.32
CA ASP A 68 -3.19 12.00 8.63
C ASP A 68 -4.51 11.25 8.38
N MET A 69 -4.49 10.16 7.61
CA MET A 69 -5.67 9.37 7.25
C MET A 69 -5.72 8.00 7.93
N ILE A 70 -4.56 7.52 8.41
CA ILE A 70 -4.45 6.24 9.10
C ILE A 70 -5.26 6.29 10.41
N GLU A 71 -5.89 5.17 10.77
CA GLU A 71 -6.79 4.98 11.93
C GLU A 71 -8.19 5.60 11.80
N ASP A 72 -8.35 6.71 11.08
CA ASP A 72 -9.65 7.38 10.89
C ASP A 72 -10.37 6.92 9.62
N ILE A 73 -9.67 6.93 8.48
CA ILE A 73 -10.24 6.72 7.14
C ILE A 73 -9.80 5.37 6.57
N MET A 74 -8.54 5.02 6.82
CA MET A 74 -7.91 3.83 6.26
C MET A 74 -6.93 3.19 7.24
N GLU A 75 -6.58 1.93 6.99
CA GLU A 75 -5.47 1.23 7.61
C GLU A 75 -4.53 0.74 6.50
N VAL A 76 -3.23 0.77 6.79
CA VAL A 76 -2.18 0.41 5.83
C VAL A 76 -1.22 -0.58 6.46
N PHE A 77 -0.97 -1.69 5.76
CA PHE A 77 0.02 -2.67 6.14
C PHE A 77 0.80 -3.12 4.91
N MET A 78 2.07 -2.72 4.85
CA MET A 78 2.96 -2.95 3.72
C MET A 78 2.37 -2.47 2.39
N ASP A 79 1.91 -3.40 1.56
CA ASP A 79 1.27 -3.22 0.26
C ASP A 79 -0.26 -3.27 0.30
N ASP A 80 -0.84 -3.73 1.41
CA ASP A 80 -2.29 -3.82 1.61
C ASP A 80 -2.85 -2.52 2.22
N PHE A 81 -3.79 -1.89 1.50
CA PHE A 81 -4.52 -0.72 1.96
C PHE A 81 -5.99 -1.06 2.15
N SER A 82 -6.51 -0.77 3.33
CA SER A 82 -7.92 -1.02 3.66
C SER A 82 -8.60 0.30 3.98
N VAL A 83 -9.52 0.74 3.13
CA VAL A 83 -10.39 1.90 3.39
C VAL A 83 -11.72 1.38 3.89
N TYR A 84 -12.28 1.99 4.93
CA TYR A 84 -13.52 1.51 5.55
C TYR A 84 -14.52 2.62 5.82
N GLY A 85 -15.77 2.23 6.05
CA GLY A 85 -16.85 3.13 6.42
C GLY A 85 -18.07 2.42 7.01
N ASN A 86 -18.83 3.16 7.81
CA ASN A 86 -20.07 2.66 8.41
C ASN A 86 -21.24 2.61 7.43
N THR A 87 -21.20 3.46 6.41
CA THR A 87 -22.20 3.54 5.35
C THR A 87 -21.52 3.61 3.99
N PHE A 88 -22.22 3.23 2.92
CA PHE A 88 -21.72 3.32 1.55
C PHE A 88 -21.25 4.74 1.21
N GLY A 89 -22.05 5.76 1.54
CA GLY A 89 -21.71 7.15 1.28
C GLY A 89 -20.45 7.61 2.01
N HIS A 90 -20.28 7.20 3.26
CA HIS A 90 -19.07 7.52 4.03
C HIS A 90 -17.84 6.80 3.46
N CYS A 91 -17.97 5.52 3.11
CA CYS A 91 -16.88 4.75 2.49
C CYS A 91 -16.46 5.37 1.14
N LEU A 92 -17.43 5.82 0.34
CA LEU A 92 -17.16 6.49 -0.94
C LEU A 92 -16.42 7.82 -0.77
N GLN A 93 -16.82 8.63 0.23
CA GLN A 93 -16.11 9.87 0.55
C GLN A 93 -14.68 9.60 1.03
N ASN A 94 -14.50 8.58 1.87
CA ASN A 94 -13.20 8.13 2.36
C ASN A 94 -12.31 7.67 1.19
N LEU A 95 -12.85 6.83 0.31
CA LEU A 95 -12.15 6.35 -0.88
C LEU A 95 -11.71 7.51 -1.77
N ASN A 96 -12.57 8.51 -1.99
CA ASN A 96 -12.22 9.67 -2.81
C ASN A 96 -11.03 10.46 -2.23
N LYS A 97 -11.00 10.68 -0.90
CA LYS A 97 -9.86 11.34 -0.24
C LYS A 97 -8.56 10.54 -0.40
N VAL A 98 -8.65 9.22 -0.25
CA VAL A 98 -7.49 8.34 -0.43
C VAL A 98 -7.00 8.40 -1.88
N LEU A 99 -7.89 8.25 -2.87
CA LEU A 99 -7.53 8.32 -4.29
C LEU A 99 -6.94 9.69 -4.68
N GLN A 100 -7.43 10.79 -4.11
CA GLN A 100 -6.81 12.10 -4.29
C GLN A 100 -5.36 12.13 -3.80
N ARG A 101 -5.08 11.58 -2.61
CA ARG A 101 -3.71 11.48 -2.09
C ARG A 101 -2.82 10.60 -2.97
N TYR A 102 -3.35 9.52 -3.53
CA TYR A 102 -2.64 8.69 -4.51
C TYR A 102 -2.23 9.50 -5.74
N GLN A 103 -3.14 10.31 -6.27
CA GLN A 103 -2.87 11.18 -7.41
C GLN A 103 -1.85 12.29 -7.07
N GLU A 104 -1.93 12.91 -5.89
CA GLU A 104 -0.99 13.93 -5.43
C GLU A 104 0.45 13.42 -5.26
N LYS A 105 0.60 12.11 -4.99
CA LYS A 105 1.89 11.46 -4.70
C LYS A 105 2.39 10.60 -5.85
N ASP A 106 1.74 10.66 -7.01
CA ASP A 106 2.05 9.85 -8.20
C ASP A 106 2.12 8.34 -7.88
N LEU A 107 1.22 7.88 -7.01
CA LEU A 107 1.13 6.47 -6.63
C LEU A 107 0.15 5.74 -7.55
N VAL A 108 0.52 4.52 -7.95
CA VAL A 108 -0.26 3.70 -8.90
C VAL A 108 -0.89 2.53 -8.18
N LEU A 109 -2.20 2.34 -8.39
CA LEU A 109 -2.96 1.19 -7.90
C LEU A 109 -3.01 0.07 -8.94
N ASN A 110 -3.02 -1.17 -8.46
CA ASN A 110 -3.28 -2.33 -9.30
C ASN A 110 -4.80 -2.58 -9.37
N TRP A 111 -5.44 -2.12 -10.44
CA TRP A 111 -6.90 -2.19 -10.57
C TRP A 111 -7.44 -3.63 -10.61
N GLU A 112 -6.63 -4.62 -11.00
CA GLU A 112 -7.04 -6.04 -11.10
C GLU A 112 -7.21 -6.69 -9.72
N THR A 113 -6.44 -6.23 -8.73
CA THR A 113 -6.43 -6.77 -7.37
C THR A 113 -7.20 -5.90 -6.38
N CYS A 114 -7.62 -4.70 -6.80
CA CYS A 114 -8.45 -3.81 -5.99
C CYS A 114 -9.90 -4.32 -5.91
N HIS A 115 -10.45 -4.30 -4.70
CA HIS A 115 -11.85 -4.64 -4.41
C HIS A 115 -12.55 -3.42 -3.81
N PHE A 116 -13.63 -2.97 -4.44
CA PHE A 116 -14.31 -1.74 -4.04
C PHE A 116 -15.70 -2.03 -3.45
N MET A 117 -16.03 -1.33 -2.36
CA MET A 117 -17.36 -1.33 -1.73
C MET A 117 -17.90 -2.73 -1.39
N VAL A 118 -17.04 -3.57 -0.83
CA VAL A 118 -17.38 -4.91 -0.39
C VAL A 118 -17.81 -4.91 1.09
N CYS A 119 -18.72 -5.81 1.47
CA CYS A 119 -19.15 -5.97 2.87
C CYS A 119 -18.27 -6.95 3.65
N GLU A 120 -17.51 -7.78 2.94
CA GLU A 120 -16.54 -8.71 3.48
C GLU A 120 -15.32 -8.80 2.55
N GLY A 121 -14.17 -9.18 3.10
CA GLY A 121 -13.01 -9.49 2.28
C GLY A 121 -11.87 -10.09 3.09
N MET A 122 -10.78 -10.42 2.38
CA MET A 122 -9.60 -11.04 2.97
C MET A 122 -8.53 -9.97 3.20
N VAL A 123 -8.08 -9.83 4.46
CA VAL A 123 -6.99 -8.92 4.85
C VAL A 123 -5.98 -9.73 5.66
N LEU A 124 -4.72 -9.76 5.21
CA LEU A 124 -3.65 -10.54 5.84
C LEU A 124 -4.01 -12.03 6.09
N GLY A 125 -4.79 -12.63 5.19
CA GLY A 125 -5.24 -14.03 5.33
C GLY A 125 -6.41 -14.23 6.31
N HIS A 126 -6.98 -13.17 6.87
CA HIS A 126 -8.17 -13.23 7.71
C HIS A 126 -9.40 -12.71 6.95
N ARG A 127 -10.53 -13.40 7.08
CA ARG A 127 -11.82 -12.89 6.58
C ARG A 127 -12.33 -11.82 7.54
N VAL A 128 -12.42 -10.60 7.04
CA VAL A 128 -13.00 -9.46 7.75
C VAL A 128 -14.45 -9.32 7.31
N SER A 129 -15.36 -9.37 8.28
CA SER A 129 -16.77 -9.01 8.13
C SER A 129 -17.20 -8.28 9.40
N LYS A 130 -18.37 -7.64 9.35
CA LYS A 130 -19.07 -7.18 10.55
C LYS A 130 -19.44 -8.36 11.47
#